data_AF-A0A284RK77-F1
#
_entry.id   AF-A0A284RK77-F1
#
_cell.length_a   1.000
_cell.length_b   1.000
_cell.length_c   1.000
_cell.angle_alpha   90.00
_cell.angle_beta   90.00
_cell.angle_gamma   90.00
#
_symmetry.space_group_name_H-M   'P 1'
#
loop_
_entity.id
_entity.type
_entity.pdbx_description
1 polymer ?
#
loop_
_entity_poly.entity_id
_entity_poly.type
_entity_poly.pdbx_seq_one_letter_code
_entity_poly.pdbx_strand_id
1 'polypeptide(L)' 'MNPVRLVLTARDEAKGKQAQISKPTLDTPRELWIIDLTNFDSIVAFADKTEWGLNRLDILVESASMMIWKYEQVEG' A
#
# COMPACT_ATOMS: atom_id res chain seq x y z
N MET A 1 -3.97 16.20 7.95
CA MET A 1 -4.85 15.01 8.03
C MET A 1 -4.48 14.23 9.29
N ASN A 2 -5.47 13.76 10.05
CA ASN A 2 -5.25 12.94 11.26
C ASN A 2 -6.23 11.76 11.24
N PRO A 3 -5.93 10.69 10.49
CA PRO A 3 -6.83 9.54 10.38
C PRO A 3 -6.86 8.75 11.69
N VAL A 4 -7.98 8.09 11.98
CA VAL A 4 -8.11 7.19 13.13
C VAL A 4 -7.35 5.89 12.92
N ARG A 5 -7.24 5.44 11.66
CA ARG A 5 -6.52 4.24 11.24
C ARG A 5 -5.74 4.55 9.96
N LEU A 6 -4.47 4.17 9.91
CA LEU A 6 -3.65 4.31 8.71
C LEU A 6 -3.20 2.94 8.21
N VAL A 7 -3.66 2.57 7.00
CA VAL A 7 -3.11 1.44 6.26
C VAL A 7 -1.96 1.96 5.39
N LEU A 8 -0.74 1.58 5.73
CA LEU A 8 0.44 1.87 4.92
C LEU A 8 0.66 0.68 3.97
N THR A 9 0.89 0.98 2.70
CA THR A 9 1.06 -0.05 1.67
C THR A 9 2.50 -0.11 1.17
N ALA A 10 2.96 -1.32 0.87
CA ALA A 10 4.23 -1.55 0.18
C ALA A 10 4.16 -2.88 -0.58
N ARG A 11 4.90 -2.98 -1.69
CA ARG A 11 5.08 -4.26 -2.40
C ARG A 11 6.08 -5.21 -1.72
N ASP A 12 6.92 -4.68 -0.83
CA ASP A 12 8.00 -5.39 -0.15
C ASP A 12 7.78 -5.28 1.36
N GLU A 13 7.52 -6.42 2.00
CA GLU A 13 7.16 -6.47 3.41
C GLU A 13 8.30 -6.00 4.33
N ALA A 14 9.54 -6.42 4.04
CA ALA A 14 10.69 -6.08 4.86
C ALA A 14 10.95 -4.56 4.83
N LYS A 15 10.93 -3.96 3.63
CA LYS A 15 11.08 -2.51 3.47
C LYS A 15 9.91 -1.74 4.07
N GLY A 16 8.69 -2.24 3.93
CA GLY A 16 7.49 -1.66 4.54
C GLY A 16 7.60 -1.60 6.06
N LYS A 17 7.99 -2.70 6.71
CA LYS A 17 8.21 -2.76 8.17
C LYS A 17 9.30 -1.79 8.61
N GLN A 18 10.42 -1.73 7.88
CA GLN A 18 11.50 -0.79 8.18
C GLN A 18 11.03 0.67 8.08
N ALA A 19 10.24 1.01 7.06
CA ALA A 19 9.69 2.36 6.87
C ALA A 19 8.68 2.76 7.96
N GLN A 20 7.92 1.79 8.49
CA GLN A 20 7.06 2.04 9.63
C GLN A 20 7.87 2.42 10.87
N ILE A 21 9.00 1.76 11.14
CA ILE A 21 9.81 2.06 12.33
C ILE A 21 10.50 3.44 12.20
N SER A 22 10.94 3.82 11.00
CA SER A 22 11.74 5.03 10.78
C SER A 22 10.97 6.35 10.82
N LYS A 23 9.62 6.32 10.83
CA LYS A 23 8.77 7.52 10.91
C LYS A 23 7.89 7.52 12.17
N PRO A 24 8.46 7.68 13.37
CA PRO A 24 7.71 7.61 14.63
C PRO A 24 6.76 8.80 14.86
N THR A 25 6.86 9.88 14.08
CA THR A 25 6.17 11.16 14.31
C THR A 25 4.66 11.16 13.99
N LEU A 26 4.05 9.99 13.76
CA LEU A 26 2.62 9.85 13.54
C LEU A 26 2.04 9.12 14.75
N ASP A 27 1.20 9.81 15.53
CA ASP A 27 0.50 9.23 16.68
C ASP A 27 -0.62 8.26 16.26
N THR A 28 -0.97 8.24 14.97
CA THR A 28 -1.97 7.32 14.42
C THR A 28 -1.43 5.88 14.35
N PRO A 29 -2.18 4.87 14.85
CA PRO A 29 -1.89 3.47 14.64
C PRO A 29 -1.76 3.13 13.15
N ARG A 30 -0.64 2.47 12.80
CA ARG A 30 -0.30 2.12 11.42
C ARG A 30 -0.21 0.61 11.23
N GLU A 31 -0.89 0.12 10.21
CA GLU A 31 -0.80 -1.27 9.75
C GLU A 31 -0.05 -1.33 8.43
N LEU A 32 0.71 -2.40 8.20
CA LEU A 32 1.33 -2.66 6.90
C LEU A 32 0.48 -3.67 6.15
N TRP A 33 -0.06 -3.29 4.99
CA TRP A 33 -0.73 -4.21 4.09
C TRP A 33 0.05 -4.29 2.78
N ILE A 34 0.25 -5.51 2.28
CA ILE A 34 1.01 -5.74 1.06
C ILE A 34 0.10 -5.60 -0.15
N ILE A 35 0.58 -4.87 -1.15
CA ILE A 35 -0.02 -4.78 -2.47
C ILE A 35 1.11 -4.57 -3.48
N ASP A 36 1.10 -5.37 -4.54
CA ASP A 36 1.92 -5.17 -5.72
C ASP A 36 1.03 -4.73 -6.88
N LEU A 37 1.13 -3.45 -7.25
CA LEU A 37 0.36 -2.88 -8.37
C LEU A 37 0.76 -3.43 -9.74
N THR A 38 1.81 -4.24 -9.82
CA THR A 38 2.21 -4.94 -11.06
C THR A 38 1.65 -6.36 -11.14
N ASN A 39 0.94 -6.82 -10.11
CA ASN A 39 0.34 -8.16 -10.05
C ASN A 39 -1.17 -8.04 -9.76
N PHE A 40 -2.00 -8.42 -10.73
CA PHE A 40 -3.45 -8.25 -10.62
C PHE A 40 -4.07 -9.09 -9.48
N ASP A 41 -3.60 -10.32 -9.26
CA ASP A 41 -4.08 -11.14 -8.14
C ASP A 41 -3.77 -10.49 -6.79
N SER A 42 -2.61 -9.83 -6.67
CA SER A 42 -2.27 -9.05 -5.47
C SER A 42 -3.21 -7.88 -5.26
N ILE A 43 -3.68 -7.23 -6.34
CA ILE A 43 -4.64 -6.13 -6.27
C ILE A 43 -6.00 -6.64 -5.81
N VAL A 44 -6.49 -7.75 -6.38
CA VAL A 44 -7.76 -8.36 -5.99
C VAL A 44 -7.73 -8.78 -4.52
N ALA A 45 -6.67 -9.46 -4.08
CA ALA A 45 -6.51 -9.87 -2.69
C ALA A 45 -6.48 -8.67 -1.71
N PHE A 46 -5.86 -7.56 -2.11
CA PHE A 46 -5.89 -6.33 -1.33
C PHE A 46 -7.29 -5.70 -1.28
N ALA A 47 -8.00 -5.67 -2.42
CA ALA A 47 -9.37 -5.15 -2.50
C ALA A 47 -10.32 -5.97 -1.62
N ASP A 48 -10.26 -7.30 -1.70
CA ASP A 48 -11.04 -8.20 -0.84
C ASP A 48 -10.72 -7.95 0.63
N LYS A 49 -9.44 -7.89 1.00
CA LYS A 49 -9.04 -7.59 2.38
C LYS A 49 -9.56 -6.22 2.86
N THR A 50 -9.64 -5.24 1.96
CA THR A 50 -10.16 -3.91 2.26
C THR A 50 -11.67 -3.95 2.50
N GLU A 51 -12.42 -4.61 1.62
CA GLU A 51 -13.87 -4.80 1.73
C GLU A 51 -14.26 -5.53 3.03
N TRP A 52 -13.55 -6.62 3.34
CA TRP A 52 -13.86 -7.43 4.53
C TRP A 52 -13.24 -6.90 5.83
N GLY A 53 -12.14 -6.14 5.73
CA GLY A 53 -11.33 -5.72 6.87
C GLY A 53 -11.53 -4.27 7.32
N LEU A 54 -12.16 -3.43 6.48
CA LEU A 54 -12.51 -2.05 6.81
C LEU A 54 -14.03 -1.87 6.78
N ASN A 55 -14.58 -1.26 7.83
CA ASN A 55 -15.99 -0.86 7.81
C ASN A 55 -16.26 0.31 6.85
N ARG A 56 -15.23 1.13 6.58
CA ARG A 56 -15.28 2.33 5.73
C ARG A 56 -13.87 2.71 5.28
N LEU A 57 -13.75 3.20 4.05
CA LEU A 57 -12.56 3.87 3.54
C LEU A 57 -12.89 5.34 3.24
N ASP A 58 -12.28 6.27 3.98
CA ASP A 58 -12.55 7.71 3.81
C ASP A 58 -11.63 8.37 2.77
N ILE A 59 -10.38 7.89 2.67
CA ILE A 59 -9.34 8.48 1.83
C ILE A 59 -8.50 7.38 1.20
N LEU A 60 -8.32 7.45 -0.12
CA LEU A 60 -7.34 6.67 -0.87
C LEU A 60 -6.27 7.63 -1.41
N VAL A 61 -4.99 7.29 -1.21
CA VAL A 61 -3.85 8.06 -1.74
C VAL A 61 -3.04 7.17 -2.69
N GLU A 62 -3.21 7.38 -3.98
CA GLU A 62 -2.47 6.68 -5.03
C GLU A 62 -1.09 7.33 -5.24
N SER A 63 -0.14 7.00 -4.35
CA SER A 63 1.22 7.56 -4.38
C SER A 63 2.26 6.65 -5.02
N ALA A 64 1.93 5.37 -5.23
CA ALA A 64 2.87 4.40 -5.76
C ALA A 64 3.07 4.63 -7.27
N SER A 65 4.32 4.83 -7.67
CA SER A 65 4.71 5.02 -9.07
C SER A 65 6.01 4.29 -9.35
N MET A 66 6.16 3.81 -10.57
CA MET A 66 7.42 3.28 -11.08
C MET A 66 7.79 4.03 -12.36
N MET A 67 9.07 4.37 -12.50
CA MET A 67 9.62 4.96 -13.72
C MET A 67 10.65 4.00 -14.28
N ILE A 68 10.47 3.62 -15.54
CA ILE A 68 11.45 2.87 -16.32
C ILE A 68 12.06 3.81 -17.35
N TRP A 69 13.40 3.90 -17.36
CA TRP A 69 14.13 4.78 -18.29
C TRP A 69 14.32 4.15 -19.67
N LYS A 70 14.13 2.84 -19.76
CA LYS A 70 14.26 2.05 -20.98
C LYS A 70 12.90 1.43 -21.26
N TYR A 71 12.37 1.70 -22.44
CA TYR A 71 11.16 1.06 -22.91
C TYR A 71 11.44 -0.42 -23.20
N GLU A 72 10.62 -1.29 -22.62
CA GLU A 72 10.58 -2.71 -22.94
C GLU A 72 9.11 -3.09 -23.13
N GLN A 73 8.82 -3.73 -24.26
CA GLN A 73 7.47 -4.22 -24.54
C GLN A 73 7.25 -5.51 -23.74
N VAL A 74 6.23 -5.50 -22.89
CA VAL A 74 5.78 -6.66 -22.13
C VAL A 74 4.38 -7.05 -22.61
N GLU A 75 4.09 -8.35 -22.64
CA GLU A 75 2.72 -8.81 -22.86
C GLU A 75 1.84 -8.40 -21.67
N GLY A 76 0.62 -7.94 -21.97
CA GLY A 76 -0.37 -7.50 -20.99
C GLY A 76 -1.33 -8.60 -20.59
#